data_AF-A0A381V1Y9-F1
#
_entry.id   AF-A0A381V1Y9-F1
#
_cell.length_a   1.000
_cell.length_b   1.000
_cell.length_c   1.000
_cell.angle_alpha   90.00
_cell.angle_beta   90.00
_cell.angle_gamma   90.00
#
_symmetry.space_group_name_H-M   'P 1'
#
loop_
_entity.id
_entity.type
_entity.pdbx_description
1 polymer ?
#
loop_
_entity_poly.entity_id
_entity_poly.type
_entity_poly.pdbx_seq_one_letter_code
_entity_poly.pdbx_strand_id
1 'polypeptide(L)'
;MDFFERQHQAKKKTGYLVFLFGVAVLLISLLNFLIIAAVIPFVDEERNSSTLQDPMLAMYVVLGTFVVISLAGLYRKSQLSDGGSSIASMMGGRLVNMASTDPDEQKLMNVVEEMAIASSVPMPEVFVMNEEKAINAFAAGYTVHDAVIGVTDGCMRRLSRDELQGVIAHEFSHILNQDM
;
A
#
# COMPACT_ATOMS: atom_id res chain seq x y z
N MET A 1 28.58 1.52 6.22
CA MET A 1 27.39 0.85 6.79
C MET A 1 26.94 -0.18 5.78
N ASP A 2 26.89 -1.45 6.16
CA ASP A 2 26.63 -2.56 5.24
C ASP A 2 25.11 -2.72 5.02
N PHE A 3 24.70 -3.06 3.80
CA PHE A 3 23.28 -3.23 3.43
C PHE A 3 22.59 -4.28 4.31
N PHE A 4 23.31 -5.35 4.64
CA PHE A 4 22.82 -6.44 5.47
C PHE A 4 22.54 -6.03 6.92
N GLU A 5 23.30 -5.07 7.47
CA GLU A 5 23.02 -4.52 8.80
C GLU A 5 21.70 -3.74 8.82
N ARG A 6 21.41 -2.96 7.76
CA ARG A 6 20.13 -2.25 7.62
C ARG A 6 18.95 -3.21 7.47
N GLN A 7 19.11 -4.28 6.70
CA GLN A 7 18.07 -5.31 6.55
C GLN A 7 17.78 -6.02 7.88
N HIS A 8 18.82 -6.34 8.66
CA HIS A 8 18.64 -6.92 10.00
C HIS A 8 17.99 -5.96 11.00
N GLN A 9 18.35 -4.67 10.97
CA GLN A 9 17.70 -3.65 11.81
C GLN A 9 16.23 -3.45 11.43
N ALA A 10 15.90 -3.47 10.13
CA ALA A 10 14.52 -3.36 9.66
C ALA A 10 13.66 -4.53 10.18
N LYS A 11 14.16 -5.78 10.08
CA LYS A 11 13.46 -6.96 10.61
C LYS A 11 13.25 -6.90 12.14
N LYS A 12 14.22 -6.36 12.90
CA LYS A 12 14.06 -6.15 14.35
C LYS A 12 12.98 -5.11 14.69
N LYS A 13 12.84 -4.05 13.88
CA LYS A 13 11.79 -3.04 14.09
C LYS A 13 10.39 -3.56 13.81
N THR A 14 10.24 -4.51 12.88
CA THR A 14 8.92 -5.13 12.60
C THR A 14 8.30 -5.77 13.84
N GLY A 15 9.07 -6.54 14.62
CA GLY A 15 8.56 -7.15 15.85
C GLY A 15 8.11 -6.13 16.90
N TYR A 16 8.86 -5.03 17.04
CA TYR A 16 8.48 -3.92 17.92
C TYR A 16 7.21 -3.21 17.45
N LEU A 17 7.04 -3.00 16.15
CA LEU A 17 5.83 -2.40 15.57
C LEU A 17 4.61 -3.29 15.78
N VAL A 18 4.74 -4.61 15.61
CA VAL A 18 3.65 -5.56 15.87
C VAL A 18 3.26 -5.57 17.35
N PHE A 19 4.25 -5.51 18.25
CA PHE A 19 3.99 -5.37 19.69
C PHE A 19 3.24 -4.06 20.01
N LEU A 20 3.72 -2.92 19.50
CA LEU A 20 3.04 -1.63 19.69
C LEU A 20 1.62 -1.63 19.13
N PHE A 21 1.40 -2.27 17.98
CA PHE A 21 0.07 -2.45 17.42
C PHE A 21 -0.85 -3.23 18.37
N GLY A 22 -0.37 -4.35 18.94
CA GLY A 22 -1.11 -5.10 19.96
C GLY A 22 -1.46 -4.26 21.19
N VAL A 23 -0.52 -3.47 21.69
CA VAL A 23 -0.77 -2.53 22.80
C VAL A 23 -1.82 -1.48 22.41
N ALA A 24 -1.75 -0.92 21.20
CA ALA A 24 -2.72 0.05 20.72
C ALA A 24 -4.14 -0.55 20.64
N VAL A 25 -4.29 -1.78 20.14
CA VAL A 25 -5.58 -2.49 20.09
C VAL A 25 -6.17 -2.69 21.50
N LEU A 26 -5.34 -3.06 22.48
CA LEU A 26 -5.78 -3.21 23.88
C LEU A 26 -6.22 -1.87 24.49
N LEU A 27 -5.48 -0.79 24.22
CA LEU A 27 -5.83 0.55 24.69
C LEU A 27 -7.14 1.05 24.07
N ILE A 28 -7.33 0.84 22.77
CA ILE A 28 -8.59 1.18 22.07
C ILE A 28 -9.75 0.38 22.66
N SER A 29 -9.55 -0.92 22.92
CA SER A 29 -10.57 -1.76 23.54
C SER A 29 -10.93 -1.31 24.96
N LEU A 30 -9.93 -0.92 25.75
CA LEU A 30 -10.14 -0.39 27.10
C LEU A 30 -10.90 0.94 27.05
N LEU A 31 -10.51 1.83 26.13
CA LEU A 31 -11.19 3.12 25.92
C LEU A 31 -12.65 2.92 25.51
N ASN A 32 -12.92 2.04 24.54
CA ASN A 32 -14.28 1.69 24.13
C ASN A 32 -15.11 1.16 25.31
N PHE A 33 -14.51 0.31 26.16
CA PHE A 33 -15.19 -0.22 27.34
C PHE A 33 -15.54 0.90 28.34
N LEU A 34 -14.59 1.80 28.64
CA LEU A 34 -14.82 2.92 29.55
C LEU A 34 -15.89 3.87 29.03
N ILE A 35 -15.89 4.18 27.73
CA ILE A 35 -16.90 5.03 27.10
C ILE A 35 -18.29 4.38 27.22
N ILE A 36 -18.41 3.11 26.86
CA ILE A 36 -19.70 2.39 26.92
C ILE A 36 -20.18 2.28 28.38
N ALA A 37 -19.29 1.94 29.31
CA ALA A 37 -19.61 1.85 30.73
C ALA A 37 -20.04 3.19 31.34
N ALA A 38 -19.50 4.31 30.83
CA ALA A 38 -19.92 5.66 31.24
C ALA A 38 -21.26 6.08 30.61
N VAL A 39 -21.56 5.67 29.36
CA VAL A 39 -22.77 6.06 28.62
C VAL A 39 -24.00 5.25 29.04
N ILE A 40 -23.87 3.95 29.30
CA ILE A 40 -25.00 3.07 29.63
C ILE A 40 -25.87 3.60 30.78
N PRO A 41 -25.32 4.08 31.92
CA PRO A 41 -26.13 4.64 33.01
C PRO A 41 -26.95 5.89 32.64
N PHE A 42 -26.56 6.62 31.58
CA PHE A 42 -27.33 7.77 31.08
C PHE A 42 -28.46 7.35 30.12
N VAL A 43 -28.39 6.16 29.55
CA VAL A 43 -29.36 5.66 28.55
C VAL A 43 -30.38 4.71 29.20
N ASP A 44 -29.96 3.95 30.20
CA ASP A 44 -30.77 2.95 30.89
C ASP A 44 -30.72 3.17 32.41
N GLU A 45 -31.72 3.91 32.90
CA GLU A 45 -31.81 4.38 34.29
C GLU A 45 -32.02 3.24 35.31
N GLU A 46 -32.46 2.05 34.87
CA GLU A 46 -32.63 0.88 35.74
C GLU A 46 -31.32 0.08 35.97
N ARG A 47 -30.30 0.28 35.13
CA ARG A 47 -29.04 -0.48 35.21
C ARG A 47 -28.08 0.13 36.24
N ASN A 48 -28.37 -0.14 37.52
CA ASN A 48 -27.70 0.47 38.68
C ASN A 48 -26.49 -0.33 39.24
N SER A 49 -26.13 -1.47 38.62
CA SER A 49 -24.96 -2.26 39.01
C SER A 49 -23.69 -1.73 38.35
N SER A 50 -22.55 -1.84 39.03
CA SER A 50 -21.21 -1.42 38.58
C SER A 50 -20.84 -1.91 37.17
N THR A 51 -21.28 -1.19 36.13
CA THR A 51 -21.02 -1.50 34.70
C THR A 51 -19.52 -1.60 34.40
N LEU A 52 -18.68 -0.89 35.16
CA LEU A 52 -17.21 -0.98 35.11
C LEU A 52 -16.66 -2.34 35.56
N GLN A 53 -17.42 -3.11 36.33
CA GLN A 53 -17.05 -4.43 36.85
C GLN A 53 -17.75 -5.57 36.11
N ASP A 54 -18.58 -5.28 35.11
CA ASP A 54 -19.29 -6.30 34.33
C ASP A 54 -18.31 -7.02 33.37
N PRO A 55 -17.91 -8.28 33.67
CA PRO A 55 -16.94 -8.99 32.86
C PRO A 55 -17.50 -9.40 31.50
N MET A 56 -18.83 -9.55 31.38
CA MET A 56 -19.48 -9.91 30.11
C MET A 56 -19.46 -8.74 29.15
N LEU A 57 -19.76 -7.53 29.63
CA LEU A 57 -19.65 -6.31 28.82
C LEU A 57 -18.23 -6.10 28.31
N ALA A 58 -17.22 -6.25 29.18
CA ALA A 58 -15.82 -6.15 28.78
C ALA A 58 -15.46 -7.16 27.68
N MET A 59 -15.91 -8.41 27.83
CA MET A 59 -15.69 -9.46 26.82
C MET A 59 -16.33 -9.11 25.47
N TYR A 60 -17.57 -8.63 25.43
CA TYR A 60 -18.24 -8.24 24.20
C TYR A 60 -17.55 -7.07 23.50
N VAL A 61 -17.10 -6.06 24.24
CA VAL A 61 -16.39 -4.89 23.68
C VAL A 61 -15.04 -5.29 23.09
N VAL A 62 -14.28 -6.14 23.80
CA VAL A 62 -12.99 -6.66 23.31
C VAL A 62 -13.20 -7.47 22.03
N LEU A 63 -14.15 -8.42 22.06
CA LEU A 63 -14.44 -9.26 20.90
C LEU A 63 -14.92 -8.43 19.71
N GLY A 64 -15.84 -7.48 19.93
CA GLY A 64 -16.35 -6.59 18.90
C GLY A 64 -15.26 -5.72 18.29
N THR A 65 -14.39 -5.13 19.11
CA THR A 65 -13.25 -4.34 18.64
C THR A 65 -12.31 -5.19 17.80
N PHE A 66 -11.99 -6.42 18.25
CA PHE A 66 -11.13 -7.34 17.51
C PHE A 66 -11.74 -7.75 16.16
N VAL A 67 -13.04 -8.03 16.12
CA VAL A 67 -13.77 -8.36 14.88
C VAL A 67 -13.72 -7.20 13.90
N VAL A 68 -14.01 -5.97 14.33
CA VAL A 68 -13.98 -4.78 13.47
C VAL A 68 -12.59 -4.55 12.89
N ILE A 69 -11.54 -4.59 13.72
CA ILE A 69 -10.16 -4.41 13.28
C ILE A 69 -9.74 -5.53 12.32
N SER A 70 -10.12 -6.77 12.62
CA SER A 70 -9.81 -7.92 11.75
C SER A 70 -10.51 -7.80 10.40
N LEU A 71 -11.80 -7.42 10.36
CA LEU A 71 -12.54 -7.20 9.12
C LEU A 71 -11.95 -6.04 8.31
N ALA A 72 -11.62 -4.92 8.96
CA ALA A 72 -10.97 -3.80 8.30
C ALA A 72 -9.59 -4.19 7.73
N GLY A 73 -8.82 -4.98 8.48
CA GLY A 73 -7.54 -5.53 8.05
C GLY A 73 -7.68 -6.49 6.86
N LEU A 74 -8.66 -7.40 6.88
CA LEU A 74 -8.96 -8.31 5.78
C LEU A 74 -9.44 -7.55 4.53
N TYR A 75 -10.30 -6.54 4.72
CA TYR A 75 -10.75 -5.67 3.64
C TYR A 75 -9.57 -4.95 2.98
N ARG A 76 -8.68 -4.34 3.79
CA ARG A 76 -7.49 -3.66 3.26
C ARG A 76 -6.52 -4.63 2.58
N LYS A 77 -6.36 -5.84 3.14
CA LYS A 77 -5.56 -6.90 2.51
C LYS A 77 -6.15 -7.32 1.16
N SER A 78 -7.46 -7.50 1.07
CA SER A 78 -8.16 -7.84 -0.17
C SER A 78 -8.12 -6.69 -1.17
N GLN A 79 -8.08 -5.44 -0.72
CA GLN A 79 -7.99 -4.29 -1.62
C GLN A 79 -6.61 -4.16 -2.28
N LEU A 80 -5.57 -4.67 -1.61
CA LEU A 80 -4.20 -4.63 -2.12
C LEU A 80 -3.83 -5.92 -2.85
N SER A 81 -4.64 -6.98 -2.80
CA SER A 81 -4.29 -8.29 -3.36
C SER A 81 -4.18 -8.34 -4.88
N ASP A 82 -4.75 -7.35 -5.57
CA ASP A 82 -4.71 -7.21 -7.02
C ASP A 82 -3.35 -6.67 -7.54
N GLY A 83 -2.36 -6.50 -6.64
CA GLY A 83 -0.96 -6.25 -6.98
C GLY A 83 -0.64 -4.80 -7.32
N GLY A 84 0.36 -4.59 -8.17
CA GLY A 84 0.85 -3.26 -8.53
C GLY A 84 -0.22 -2.38 -9.20
N SER A 85 -1.11 -2.98 -10.00
CA SER A 85 -2.14 -2.28 -10.77
C SER A 85 -3.10 -1.49 -9.88
N SER A 86 -3.46 -2.03 -8.71
CA SER A 86 -4.28 -1.32 -7.71
C SER A 86 -3.56 -0.13 -7.10
N ILE A 87 -2.26 -0.25 -6.84
CA ILE A 87 -1.46 0.85 -6.29
C ILE A 87 -1.40 1.99 -7.31
N ALA A 88 -1.07 1.69 -8.57
CA ALA A 88 -1.03 2.69 -9.63
C ALA A 88 -2.39 3.37 -9.84
N SER A 89 -3.47 2.60 -9.84
CA SER A 89 -4.84 3.13 -9.96
C SER A 89 -5.24 4.01 -8.76
N MET A 90 -4.88 3.62 -7.52
CA MET A 90 -5.13 4.43 -6.33
C MET A 90 -4.36 5.75 -6.33
N MET A 91 -3.19 5.77 -6.97
CA MET A 91 -2.39 6.98 -7.16
C MET A 91 -2.90 7.87 -8.31
N GLY A 92 -4.06 7.55 -8.92
CA GLY A 92 -4.65 8.30 -10.02
C GLY A 92 -4.02 8.01 -11.38
N GLY A 93 -3.27 6.91 -11.50
CA GLY A 93 -2.70 6.47 -12.77
C GLY A 93 -3.77 6.00 -13.74
N ARG A 94 -3.60 6.36 -15.01
CA ARG A 94 -4.38 5.81 -16.13
C ARG A 94 -3.55 4.78 -16.87
N LEU A 95 -4.11 3.58 -17.07
CA LEU A 95 -3.48 2.54 -17.87
C LEU A 95 -3.24 3.03 -19.32
N VAL A 96 -2.00 2.88 -19.79
CA VAL A 96 -1.60 3.22 -21.16
C VAL A 96 -1.91 2.04 -22.07
N ASN A 97 -2.61 2.31 -23.17
CA ASN A 97 -2.88 1.29 -24.17
C ASN A 97 -1.70 1.19 -25.14
N MET A 98 -1.25 -0.03 -25.44
CA MET A 98 -0.18 -0.29 -26.40
C MET A 98 -0.52 0.23 -27.82
N ALA A 99 -1.81 0.33 -28.16
CA ALA A 99 -2.31 0.89 -29.42
C ALA A 99 -2.55 2.41 -29.39
N SER A 100 -2.00 3.12 -28.41
CA SER A 100 -2.15 4.58 -28.31
C SER A 100 -1.58 5.29 -29.55
N THR A 101 -2.23 6.39 -29.94
CA THR A 101 -1.75 7.28 -31.02
C THR A 101 -0.93 8.46 -30.51
N ASP A 102 -0.79 8.64 -29.20
CA ASP A 102 0.07 9.69 -28.62
C ASP A 102 1.55 9.27 -28.77
N PRO A 103 2.40 10.05 -29.49
CA PRO A 103 3.82 9.74 -29.65
C PRO A 103 4.58 9.61 -28.33
N ASP A 104 4.20 10.36 -27.29
CA ASP A 104 4.85 10.29 -25.99
C ASP A 104 4.53 8.98 -25.26
N GLU A 105 3.28 8.50 -25.38
CA GLU A 105 2.88 7.20 -24.84
C GLU A 105 3.54 6.05 -25.62
N GLN A 106 3.62 6.14 -26.95
CA GLN A 106 4.35 5.16 -27.75
C GLN A 106 5.83 5.10 -27.38
N LYS A 107 6.48 6.25 -27.22
CA LYS A 107 7.88 6.35 -26.77
C LYS A 107 8.07 5.66 -25.42
N LEU A 108 7.18 5.91 -24.46
CA LEU A 108 7.20 5.28 -23.14
C LEU A 108 7.03 3.76 -23.25
N MET A 109 6.01 3.29 -23.96
CA MET A 109 5.72 1.86 -24.12
C MET A 109 6.89 1.12 -24.78
N ASN A 110 7.50 1.71 -25.81
CA ASN A 110 8.68 1.14 -26.47
C ASN A 110 9.85 1.01 -25.49
N VAL A 111 10.12 2.06 -24.70
CA VAL A 111 11.21 2.03 -23.71
C VAL A 111 10.96 0.96 -22.65
N VAL A 112 9.73 0.84 -22.13
CA VAL A 112 9.37 -0.19 -21.15
C VAL A 112 9.49 -1.60 -21.75
N GLU A 113 9.03 -1.80 -22.99
CA GLU A 113 9.15 -3.07 -23.70
C GLU A 113 10.62 -3.46 -23.91
N GLU A 114 11.46 -2.53 -24.35
CA GLU A 114 12.90 -2.75 -24.50
C GLU A 114 13.57 -3.16 -23.19
N MET A 115 13.21 -2.52 -22.07
CA MET A 115 13.74 -2.88 -20.75
C MET A 115 13.24 -4.23 -20.26
N ALA A 116 11.98 -4.58 -20.56
CA ALA A 116 11.43 -5.90 -20.26
C ALA A 116 12.15 -7.02 -21.04
N ILE A 117 12.39 -6.82 -22.33
CA ILE A 117 13.15 -7.75 -23.18
C ILE A 117 14.59 -7.87 -22.67
N ALA A 118 15.28 -6.74 -22.45
CA ALA A 118 16.66 -6.73 -21.99
C ALA A 118 16.84 -7.41 -20.62
N SER A 119 15.85 -7.27 -19.75
CA SER A 119 15.84 -7.85 -18.40
C SER A 119 15.26 -9.26 -18.33
N SER A 120 14.72 -9.79 -19.43
CA SER A 120 14.03 -11.09 -19.48
C SER A 120 12.89 -11.22 -18.48
N VAL A 121 12.11 -10.15 -18.29
CA VAL A 121 10.90 -10.15 -17.44
C VAL A 121 9.65 -9.94 -18.29
N PRO A 122 8.47 -10.38 -17.83
CA PRO A 122 7.20 -10.06 -18.48
C PRO A 122 7.04 -8.53 -18.59
N MET A 123 6.38 -8.08 -19.66
CA MET A 123 6.07 -6.66 -19.83
C MET A 123 5.11 -6.21 -18.70
N PRO A 124 5.52 -5.27 -17.83
CA PRO A 124 4.64 -4.77 -16.79
C PRO A 124 3.54 -3.88 -17.39
N GLU A 125 2.41 -3.76 -16.69
CA GLU A 125 1.42 -2.74 -17.04
C GLU A 125 2.00 -1.34 -16.81
N VAL A 126 1.66 -0.40 -17.69
CA VAL A 126 2.20 0.97 -17.63
C VAL A 126 1.07 1.96 -17.35
N PHE A 127 1.26 2.78 -16.32
CA PHE A 127 0.31 3.80 -15.91
C PHE A 127 0.91 5.20 -16.04
N VAL A 128 0.10 6.16 -16.50
CA VAL A 128 0.48 7.58 -16.56
C VAL A 128 -0.37 8.40 -15.59
N MET A 129 0.29 9.16 -14.73
CA MET A 129 -0.32 10.15 -13.84
C MET A 129 -0.48 11.48 -14.59
N ASN A 130 -1.61 11.65 -15.28
CA ASN A 130 -1.86 12.77 -16.18
C ASN A 130 -1.76 14.16 -15.50
N GLU A 131 -2.13 14.24 -14.23
CA GLU A 131 -2.21 15.49 -13.47
C GLU A 131 -0.86 15.92 -12.86
N GLU A 132 0.11 15.01 -12.76
CA GLU A 132 1.40 15.26 -12.10
C GLU A 132 2.45 15.75 -13.09
N LYS A 133 2.96 16.98 -12.86
CA LYS A 133 3.93 17.64 -13.75
C LYS A 133 5.38 17.54 -13.28
N ALA A 134 5.63 17.10 -12.05
CA ALA A 134 6.97 16.73 -11.61
C ALA A 134 7.49 15.54 -12.43
N ILE A 135 8.81 15.38 -12.50
CA ILE A 135 9.43 14.21 -13.15
C ILE A 135 9.55 13.13 -12.08
N ASN A 136 8.73 12.08 -12.19
CA ASN A 136 8.78 10.93 -11.30
C ASN A 136 8.37 9.64 -12.02
N ALA A 137 8.88 8.52 -11.53
CA ALA A 137 8.50 7.18 -11.92
C ALA A 137 8.57 6.25 -10.69
N PHE A 138 7.86 5.13 -10.73
CA PHE A 138 7.94 4.11 -9.69
C PHE A 138 7.56 2.73 -10.26
N ALA A 139 8.13 1.68 -9.68
CA ALA A 139 7.61 0.32 -9.79
C ALA A 139 6.74 -0.03 -8.56
N ALA A 140 5.70 -0.85 -8.77
CA ALA A 140 4.89 -1.38 -7.69
C ALA A 140 4.44 -2.82 -8.01
N GLY A 141 4.37 -3.69 -7.01
CA GLY A 141 3.93 -5.08 -7.16
C GLY A 141 4.52 -5.97 -6.07
N TYR A 142 3.95 -7.15 -5.83
CA TYR A 142 4.51 -8.11 -4.87
C TYR A 142 5.55 -9.05 -5.49
N THR A 143 5.43 -9.28 -6.79
CA THR A 143 6.26 -10.17 -7.59
C THR A 143 6.53 -9.53 -8.95
N VAL A 144 7.44 -10.12 -9.71
CA VAL A 144 7.73 -9.68 -11.08
C VAL A 144 6.52 -9.83 -12.00
N HIS A 145 5.58 -10.74 -11.69
CA HIS A 145 4.42 -11.02 -12.54
C HIS A 145 3.26 -10.03 -12.38
N ASP A 146 3.14 -9.38 -11.22
CA ASP A 146 2.14 -8.34 -10.92
C ASP A 146 2.77 -6.95 -10.80
N ALA A 147 4.01 -6.81 -11.29
CA ALA A 147 4.73 -5.55 -11.34
C ALA A 147 4.08 -4.59 -12.36
N VAL A 148 4.00 -3.33 -11.97
CA VAL A 148 3.57 -2.24 -12.83
C VAL A 148 4.60 -1.10 -12.79
N ILE A 149 4.65 -0.33 -13.86
CA ILE A 149 5.44 0.90 -13.95
C ILE A 149 4.48 2.08 -14.00
N GLY A 150 4.56 2.96 -13.02
CA GLY A 150 3.87 4.24 -13.04
C GLY A 150 4.83 5.37 -13.39
N VAL A 151 4.43 6.25 -14.30
CA VAL A 151 5.18 7.46 -14.65
C VAL A 151 4.28 8.69 -14.59
N THR A 152 4.86 9.84 -14.26
CA THR A 152 4.13 11.10 -14.33
C THR A 152 4.09 11.67 -15.75
N ASP A 153 3.10 12.51 -16.05
CA ASP A 153 3.07 13.25 -17.32
C ASP A 153 4.34 14.11 -17.50
N GLY A 154 4.85 14.68 -16.39
CA GLY A 154 6.14 15.37 -16.37
C GLY A 154 7.31 14.49 -16.81
N CYS A 155 7.40 13.25 -16.32
CA CYS A 155 8.44 12.29 -16.71
C CYS A 155 8.32 11.91 -18.19
N MET A 156 7.12 11.52 -18.62
CA MET A 156 6.85 11.06 -19.99
C MET A 156 7.13 12.13 -21.05
N ARG A 157 6.70 13.38 -20.80
CA ARG A 157 6.76 14.46 -21.81
C ARG A 157 8.04 15.29 -21.76
N ARG A 158 8.69 15.44 -20.60
CA ARG A 158 9.87 16.32 -20.46
C ARG A 158 11.19 15.62 -20.70
N LEU A 159 11.26 14.31 -20.41
CA LEU A 159 12.48 13.56 -20.63
C LEU A 159 12.64 13.21 -22.10
N SER A 160 13.88 13.32 -22.57
CA SER A 160 14.31 12.69 -23.81
C SER A 160 14.17 11.17 -23.72
N ARG A 161 14.20 10.49 -24.86
CA ARG A 161 14.08 9.04 -24.91
C ARG A 161 15.18 8.34 -24.07
N ASP A 162 16.41 8.84 -24.12
CA ASP A 162 17.56 8.24 -23.42
C ASP A 162 17.47 8.47 -21.90
N GLU A 163 17.03 9.66 -21.48
CA GLU A 163 16.79 9.96 -20.06
C GLU A 163 15.64 9.13 -19.50
N LEU A 164 14.54 9.01 -20.27
CA LEU A 164 13.41 8.15 -19.90
C LEU A 164 13.87 6.70 -19.78
N GLN A 165 14.67 6.20 -20.72
CA GLN A 165 15.23 4.86 -20.65
C GLN A 165 16.12 4.66 -19.43
N GLY A 166 16.92 5.66 -19.02
CA GLY A 166 17.69 5.63 -17.79
C GLY A 166 16.82 5.50 -16.53
N VAL A 167 15.74 6.28 -16.46
CA VAL A 167 14.78 6.23 -15.34
C VAL A 167 14.05 4.89 -15.31
N ILE A 168 13.51 4.42 -16.44
CA ILE A 168 12.81 3.14 -16.51
C ILE A 168 13.76 1.98 -16.20
N ALA A 169 15.01 2.01 -16.67
CA ALA A 169 16.01 1.00 -16.33
C ALA A 169 16.29 0.94 -14.81
N HIS A 170 16.28 2.09 -14.12
CA HIS A 170 16.39 2.14 -12.66
C HIS A 170 15.20 1.44 -11.99
N GLU A 171 13.97 1.69 -12.44
CA GLU A 171 12.77 1.03 -11.90
C GLU A 171 12.75 -0.48 -12.20
N PHE A 172 13.24 -0.92 -13.36
CA PHE A 172 13.40 -2.35 -13.65
C PHE A 172 14.41 -3.04 -12.73
N SER A 173 15.43 -2.31 -12.28
CA SER A 173 16.34 -2.84 -11.25
C SER A 173 15.60 -3.13 -9.95
N HIS A 174 14.55 -2.36 -9.63
CA HIS A 174 13.72 -2.62 -8.46
C HIS A 174 12.83 -3.85 -8.62
N ILE A 175 12.21 -3.99 -9.80
CA ILE A 175 11.41 -5.16 -10.16
C ILE A 175 12.24 -6.45 -10.02
N LEU A 176 13.45 -6.46 -10.59
CA LEU A 176 14.35 -7.62 -10.57
C LEU A 176 14.83 -7.98 -9.15
N ASN A 177 15.12 -6.97 -8.33
CA ASN A 177 15.56 -7.17 -6.95
C ASN A 177 14.42 -7.40 -5.96
N GLN A 178 13.16 -7.30 -6.41
CA GLN A 178 11.94 -7.44 -5.60
C GLN A 178 11.93 -6.48 -4.40
N ASP A 179 12.37 -5.24 -4.61
CA ASP A 179 12.32 -4.15 -3.62
C ASP A 179 11.32 -3.05 -4.03
N MET A 180 10.23 -3.47 -4.69
CA MET A 180 9.03 -2.69 -5.00
C MET A 180 8.15 -2.41 -3.77
#